data_AF-A0AAW0CB69-F1
#
_entry.id   AF-A0AAW0CB69-F1
#
_cell.length_a   1.000
_cell.length_b   1.000
_cell.length_c   1.000
_cell.angle_alpha   90.00
_cell.angle_beta   90.00
_cell.angle_gamma   90.00
#
_symmetry.space_group_name_H-M   'P 1'
#
loop_
_entity.id
_entity.type
_entity.pdbx_description
1 polymer ?
#
loop_
_entity_poly.entity_id
_entity_poly.type
_entity_poly.pdbx_seq_one_letter_code
_entity_poly.pdbx_strand_id
1 'polypeptide(L)'
;MSNTLPDLPYAYNALEPYISEQIMTLHHTKHHQTYVNALNAAEASYAKAQSPKERIALQAALKFNGGGHINHSLFWKNLAPSPDKGGSGGQLKAGALKDAIDRDFGSLDNLKKEFNAATLGIQGSGWGWVVRPHPCFHSLRPVCLSRTIPR
;
A
#
# COMPACT_ATOMS: atom_id res chain seq x y z
N MET A 1 8.86 -2.99 -19.83
CA MET A 1 9.53 -3.89 -18.86
C MET A 1 8.45 -4.64 -18.11
N SER A 2 8.62 -5.93 -17.81
CA SER A 2 7.62 -6.72 -17.09
C SER A 2 7.68 -6.39 -15.60
N ASN A 3 6.53 -6.28 -14.94
CA ASN A 3 6.45 -6.13 -13.49
C ASN A 3 6.87 -7.45 -12.82
N THR A 4 7.51 -7.36 -11.65
CA THR A 4 7.97 -8.50 -10.86
C THR A 4 7.46 -8.41 -9.42
N LEU A 5 7.34 -9.56 -8.76
CA LEU A 5 7.08 -9.60 -7.33
C LEU A 5 8.36 -9.15 -6.59
N PRO A 6 8.34 -8.07 -5.81
CA PRO A 6 9.53 -7.63 -5.08
C PRO A 6 9.82 -8.57 -3.92
N ASP A 7 11.08 -8.89 -3.66
CA ASP A 7 11.45 -9.64 -2.46
C ASP A 7 11.13 -8.83 -1.19
N LEU A 8 10.77 -9.54 -0.12
CA LEU A 8 10.57 -8.91 1.18
C LEU A 8 11.92 -8.54 1.81
N PRO A 9 12.05 -7.36 2.44
CA PRO A 9 13.30 -6.94 3.09
C PRO A 9 13.53 -7.64 4.45
N TYR A 10 12.68 -8.59 4.83
CA TYR A 10 12.71 -9.34 6.09
C TYR A 10 12.04 -10.72 5.90
N ALA A 11 12.30 -11.65 6.82
CA ALA A 11 11.71 -12.98 6.80
C ALA A 11 10.19 -12.95 7.03
N TYR A 12 9.45 -13.96 6.57
CA TYR A 12 7.99 -14.00 6.67
C TYR A 12 7.46 -13.96 8.11
N ASN A 13 8.19 -14.52 9.07
CA ASN A 13 7.85 -14.49 10.49
C ASN A 13 8.41 -13.27 11.25
N ALA A 14 9.10 -12.34 10.59
CA ALA A 14 9.82 -11.26 11.26
C ALA A 14 8.91 -10.20 11.90
N LEU A 15 7.60 -10.21 11.57
CA LEU A 15 6.61 -9.27 12.07
C LEU A 15 5.74 -9.85 13.19
N GLU A 16 6.00 -11.08 13.63
CA GLU A 16 5.30 -11.67 14.77
C GLU A 16 5.66 -10.94 16.08
N PRO A 17 4.71 -10.80 17.02
CA PRO A 17 3.36 -11.40 17.03
C PRO A 17 2.28 -10.54 16.32
N TYR A 18 2.65 -9.41 15.72
CA TYR A 18 1.69 -8.44 15.20
C TYR A 18 1.08 -8.87 13.85
N ILE A 19 1.87 -9.51 12.99
CA ILE A 19 1.40 -10.13 11.73
C ILE A 19 2.03 -11.52 11.62
N SER A 20 1.20 -12.56 11.47
CA SER A 20 1.67 -13.94 11.44
C SER A 20 2.41 -14.30 10.15
N GLU A 21 3.33 -15.26 10.25
CA GLU A 21 4.07 -15.80 9.10
C GLU A 21 3.13 -16.30 8.00
N GLN A 22 2.04 -16.97 8.38
CA GLN A 22 1.04 -17.50 7.46
C GLN A 22 0.41 -16.38 6.62
N ILE A 23 0.01 -15.27 7.26
CA ILE A 23 -0.56 -14.12 6.56
C ILE A 23 0.48 -13.52 5.62
N MET A 24 1.70 -13.29 6.10
CA MET A 24 2.77 -12.70 5.29
C MET A 24 3.08 -13.55 4.04
N THR A 25 3.16 -14.87 4.22
CA THR A 25 3.45 -15.81 3.13
C THR A 25 2.33 -15.80 2.08
N LEU A 26 1.07 -15.90 2.49
CA LEU A 26 -0.06 -15.90 1.56
C LEU A 26 -0.27 -14.54 0.89
N HIS A 27 -0.17 -13.46 1.66
CA HIS A 27 -0.36 -12.09 1.19
C HIS A 27 0.70 -11.70 0.16
N HIS A 28 1.94 -12.13 0.35
CA HIS A 28 3.01 -11.90 -0.61
C HIS A 28 2.95 -12.85 -1.81
N THR A 29 3.08 -14.16 -1.57
CA THR A 29 3.30 -15.15 -2.64
C THR A 29 2.05 -15.50 -3.44
N LYS A 30 0.86 -15.23 -2.91
CA LYS A 30 -0.42 -15.44 -3.61
C LYS A 30 -1.04 -14.13 -4.02
N HIS A 31 -1.46 -13.30 -3.06
CA HIS A 31 -2.25 -12.11 -3.36
C HIS A 31 -1.45 -11.07 -4.18
N HIS A 32 -0.23 -10.71 -3.76
CA HIS A 32 0.59 -9.77 -4.52
C HIS A 32 1.01 -10.33 -5.88
N GLN A 33 1.40 -11.62 -5.94
CA GLN A 33 1.74 -12.30 -7.19
C GLN A 33 0.58 -12.29 -8.20
N THR A 34 -0.67 -12.45 -7.76
CA THR A 34 -1.85 -12.36 -8.64
C THR A 34 -1.94 -10.98 -9.30
N TYR A 35 -1.72 -9.89 -8.56
CA TYR A 35 -1.72 -8.54 -9.14
C TYR A 35 -0.60 -8.37 -10.17
N VAL A 36 0.61 -8.86 -9.88
CA VAL A 36 1.75 -8.80 -10.82
C VAL A 36 1.41 -9.54 -12.12
N ASN A 37 0.91 -10.77 -12.03
CA ASN A 37 0.58 -11.58 -13.20
C ASN A 37 -0.52 -10.92 -14.05
N ALA A 38 -1.60 -10.47 -13.40
CA ALA A 38 -2.73 -9.86 -14.08
C ALA A 38 -2.40 -8.48 -14.66
N LEU A 39 -1.53 -7.71 -14.01
CA LEU A 39 -1.02 -6.44 -14.54
C LEU A 39 -0.21 -6.68 -15.82
N ASN A 40 0.75 -7.61 -15.80
CA ASN A 40 1.54 -7.95 -16.97
C ASN A 40 0.66 -8.41 -18.15
N ALA A 41 -0.37 -9.21 -17.89
CA ALA A 41 -1.32 -9.64 -18.91
C ALA A 41 -2.15 -8.46 -19.49
N ALA A 42 -2.58 -7.53 -18.64
CA ALA A 42 -3.31 -6.34 -19.05
C ALA A 42 -2.43 -5.39 -19.88
N GLU A 43 -1.17 -5.18 -19.49
CA GLU A 43 -0.21 -4.36 -20.24
C GLU A 43 0.13 -4.98 -21.60
N ALA A 44 0.31 -6.30 -21.66
CA ALA A 44 0.54 -7.00 -22.92
C ALA A 44 -0.66 -6.89 -23.87
N SER A 45 -1.89 -6.97 -23.35
CA SER A 45 -3.11 -6.73 -24.12
C SER A 45 -3.20 -5.28 -24.58
N TYR A 46 -2.84 -4.32 -23.72
CA TYR A 46 -2.88 -2.90 -24.03
C TYR A 46 -1.90 -2.52 -25.14
N ALA A 47 -0.70 -3.12 -25.14
CA ALA A 47 0.29 -2.91 -26.19
C ALA A 47 -0.18 -3.42 -27.57
N LYS A 48 -1.05 -4.43 -27.60
CA LYS A 48 -1.63 -4.99 -28.83
C LYS A 48 -2.90 -4.26 -29.29
N ALA A 49 -3.50 -3.44 -28.42
CA ALA A 49 -4.75 -2.75 -28.71
C ALA A 49 -4.59 -1.70 -29.82
N GLN A 50 -5.39 -1.82 -30.87
CA GLN A 50 -5.30 -1.02 -32.09
C GLN A 50 -6.23 0.19 -32.05
N SER A 51 -7.31 0.12 -31.26
CA SER A 51 -8.30 1.18 -31.17
C SER A 51 -8.35 1.83 -29.77
N PRO A 52 -8.76 3.12 -29.68
CA PRO A 52 -9.08 3.74 -28.39
C PRO A 52 -10.10 2.94 -27.57
N LYS A 53 -11.10 2.32 -28.24
CA LYS A 53 -12.13 1.51 -27.58
C LYS A 53 -11.54 0.31 -26.85
N GLU A 54 -10.64 -0.44 -27.49
CA GLU A 54 -9.93 -1.58 -26.86
C GLU A 54 -9.07 -1.13 -25.67
N ARG A 55 -8.37 0.00 -25.81
CA ARG A 55 -7.55 0.56 -24.74
C ARG A 55 -8.39 1.00 -23.54
N ILE A 56 -9.54 1.63 -23.78
CA ILE A 56 -10.48 2.04 -22.74
C ILE A 56 -11.02 0.83 -21.99
N ALA A 57 -11.36 -0.26 -22.69
CA ALA A 57 -11.86 -1.50 -22.08
C ALA A 57 -10.85 -2.12 -21.10
N LEU A 58 -9.54 -1.92 -21.30
CA LEU A 58 -8.48 -2.45 -20.45
C LEU A 58 -8.19 -1.58 -19.21
N GLN A 59 -8.70 -0.34 -19.14
CA GLN A 59 -8.36 0.58 -18.05
C GLN A 59 -8.74 0.03 -16.67
N ALA A 60 -9.86 -0.68 -16.54
CA ALA A 60 -10.28 -1.25 -15.27
C ALA A 60 -9.27 -2.29 -14.75
N ALA A 61 -8.81 -3.18 -15.62
CA ALA A 61 -7.81 -4.20 -15.28
C ALA A 61 -6.46 -3.57 -14.93
N LEU A 62 -6.01 -2.56 -15.69
CA LEU A 62 -4.77 -1.83 -15.41
C LEU A 62 -4.85 -1.09 -14.07
N LYS A 63 -5.94 -0.37 -13.81
CA LYS A 63 -6.13 0.37 -12.54
C LYS A 63 -6.18 -0.57 -11.34
N PHE A 64 -6.92 -1.68 -11.45
CA PHE A 64 -7.09 -2.61 -10.35
C PHE A 64 -5.79 -3.36 -10.02
N ASN A 65 -5.14 -3.95 -11.03
CA ASN A 65 -3.93 -4.75 -10.80
C ASN A 65 -2.70 -3.87 -10.57
N GLY A 66 -2.60 -2.73 -11.28
CA GLY A 66 -1.56 -1.72 -11.04
C GLY A 66 -1.65 -1.12 -9.65
N GLY A 67 -2.84 -0.68 -9.24
CA GLY A 67 -3.08 -0.20 -7.88
C GLY A 67 -2.82 -1.27 -6.82
N GLY A 68 -3.20 -2.53 -7.10
CA GLY A 68 -2.87 -3.67 -6.26
C GLY A 68 -1.37 -3.84 -6.07
N HIS A 69 -0.60 -3.90 -7.16
CA HIS A 69 0.85 -4.06 -7.13
C HIS A 69 1.55 -2.90 -6.40
N ILE A 70 1.18 -1.65 -6.69
CA ILE A 70 1.77 -0.46 -6.05
C ILE A 70 1.48 -0.46 -4.55
N ASN A 71 0.22 -0.67 -4.14
CA ASN A 71 -0.16 -0.63 -2.73
C ASN A 71 0.57 -1.70 -1.90
N HIS A 72 0.71 -2.93 -2.42
CA HIS A 72 1.45 -3.99 -1.71
C HIS A 72 2.95 -3.70 -1.69
N SER A 73 3.52 -3.22 -2.79
CA SER A 73 4.94 -2.85 -2.84
C SER A 73 5.30 -1.75 -1.83
N LEU A 74 4.39 -0.79 -1.62
CA LEU A 74 4.52 0.22 -0.56
C LEU A 74 4.30 -0.39 0.84
N PHE A 75 3.31 -1.27 1.00
CA PHE A 75 3.01 -1.94 2.26
C PHE A 75 4.22 -2.71 2.81
N TRP A 76 4.91 -3.50 1.99
CA TRP A 76 6.09 -4.25 2.41
C TRP A 76 7.25 -3.36 2.86
N LYS A 77 7.44 -2.21 2.21
CA LYS A 77 8.51 -1.26 2.55
C LYS A 77 8.20 -0.42 3.79
N ASN A 78 6.92 -0.29 4.14
CA ASN A 78 6.47 0.48 5.30
C ASN A 78 6.43 -0.35 6.59
N LEU A 79 6.63 -1.66 6.50
CA LEU A 79 6.72 -2.56 7.64
C LEU A 79 8.18 -2.82 8.00
N ALA A 80 8.43 -3.07 9.28
CA ALA A 80 9.72 -3.48 9.79
C ALA A 80 9.52 -4.33 11.05
N PRO A 81 10.43 -5.28 11.33
CA PRO A 81 10.42 -6.03 12.58
C PRO A 81 10.44 -5.08 13.77
N SER A 82 9.77 -5.46 14.86
CA SER A 82 9.77 -4.67 16.08
C SER A 82 11.15 -4.67 16.77
N PRO A 83 11.41 -3.75 17.72
CA PRO A 83 12.72 -3.64 18.37
C PRO A 83 13.16 -4.92 19.11
N ASP A 84 12.20 -5.63 19.71
CA ASP A 84 12.37 -6.93 20.36
C ASP A 84 12.74 -8.07 19.37
N LYS A 85 12.49 -7.87 18.08
CA LYS A 85 12.94 -8.74 16.98
C LYS A 85 14.18 -8.19 16.27
N GLY A 86 14.85 -7.20 16.85
CA GLY A 86 16.06 -6.58 16.30
C GLY A 86 15.81 -5.61 15.14
N GLY A 87 14.56 -5.19 14.91
CA GLY A 87 14.22 -4.21 13.88
C GLY A 87 14.01 -2.80 14.43
N SER A 88 13.39 -1.95 13.62
CA SER A 88 13.11 -0.54 13.95
C SER A 88 11.62 -0.17 13.80
N GLY A 89 10.75 -1.18 13.70
CA GLY A 89 9.31 -1.00 13.61
C GLY A 89 8.74 -0.27 14.84
N GLY A 90 7.68 0.52 14.62
CA GLY A 90 6.98 1.24 15.68
C GLY A 90 7.72 2.44 16.27
N GLN A 91 8.94 2.76 15.81
CA GLN A 91 9.71 3.90 16.29
C GLN A 91 9.58 5.10 15.35
N LEU A 92 9.06 6.22 15.86
CA LEU A 92 9.11 7.50 15.17
C LEU A 92 10.44 8.20 15.46
N LYS A 93 11.29 8.30 14.45
CA LYS A 93 12.57 9.02 14.53
C LYS A 93 12.34 10.52 14.39
N ALA A 94 13.20 11.32 15.02
CA ALA A 94 13.22 12.76 14.83
C ALA A 94 13.51 13.12 13.35
N GLY A 95 13.00 14.27 12.91
CA GLY A 95 13.19 14.79 11.56
C GLY A 95 11.87 15.21 10.91
N ALA A 96 11.94 15.53 9.62
CA ALA A 96 10.86 16.20 8.88
C ALA A 96 9.49 15.51 8.95
N LEU A 97 9.45 14.17 9.05
CA LEU A 97 8.19 13.44 9.21
C LEU A 97 7.58 13.68 10.60
N LYS A 98 8.37 13.59 11.66
CA LYS A 98 7.89 13.86 13.03
C LYS A 98 7.39 15.30 13.13
N ASP A 99 8.16 16.25 12.61
CA ASP A 99 7.79 17.67 12.64
C ASP A 99 6.48 17.93 11.87
N ALA A 100 6.27 17.25 10.74
CA ALA A 100 5.01 17.33 10.01
C ALA A 100 3.84 16.71 10.78
N ILE A 101 4.06 15.57 11.47
CA ILE A 101 3.04 14.93 12.31
C ILE A 101 2.63 15.86 13.46
N ASP A 102 3.60 16.41 14.17
CA ASP A 102 3.34 17.32 15.30
C ASP A 102 2.64 18.59 14.84
N ARG A 103 3.02 19.15 13.67
CA ARG A 103 2.35 20.32 13.09
C ARG A 103 0.90 20.04 12.70
N ASP A 104 0.64 18.94 12.00
CA ASP A 104 -0.67 18.72 11.37
C ASP A 104 -1.67 18.01 12.29
N PHE A 105 -1.19 17.16 13.20
CA PHE A 105 -2.03 16.36 14.10
C PHE A 105 -1.81 16.70 15.58
N GLY A 106 -0.81 17.53 15.91
CA GLY A 106 -0.44 17.85 17.30
C GLY A 106 0.37 16.76 18.00
N SER A 107 0.17 15.49 17.64
CA SER A 107 0.96 14.36 18.16
C SER A 107 0.82 13.12 17.28
N LEU A 108 1.74 12.16 17.43
CA LEU A 108 1.64 10.84 16.81
C LEU A 108 0.39 10.08 17.26
N ASP A 109 -0.05 10.25 18.51
CA ASP A 109 -1.23 9.54 19.02
C ASP A 109 -2.53 10.08 18.43
N ASN A 110 -2.60 11.39 18.18
CA ASN A 110 -3.71 11.98 17.43
C ASN A 110 -3.74 11.48 15.99
N LEU A 111 -2.58 11.41 15.32
CA LEU A 111 -2.50 10.81 13.98
C LEU A 111 -3.00 9.37 13.99
N LYS A 112 -2.54 8.53 14.92
CA LYS A 112 -2.99 7.13 15.02
C LYS A 112 -4.51 7.07 15.22
N LYS A 113 -5.07 7.91 16.09
CA LYS A 113 -6.51 7.96 16.36
C LYS A 113 -7.30 8.30 15.10
N GLU A 114 -6.94 9.37 14.41
CA GLU A 114 -7.62 9.81 13.18
C GLU A 114 -7.47 8.79 12.05
N PHE A 115 -6.25 8.27 11.85
CA PHE A 115 -5.97 7.27 10.83
C PHE A 115 -6.74 5.96 11.08
N ASN A 116 -6.77 5.48 12.33
CA ASN A 116 -7.52 4.28 12.70
C ASN A 116 -9.02 4.49 12.49
N ALA A 117 -9.57 5.64 12.89
CA ALA A 117 -10.98 5.95 12.65
C ALA A 117 -11.33 5.96 11.15
N ALA A 118 -10.50 6.61 10.33
CA ALA A 118 -10.70 6.68 8.89
C ALA A 118 -10.64 5.28 8.23
N THR A 119 -9.66 4.46 8.61
CA THR A 119 -9.47 3.12 8.05
C THR A 119 -10.54 2.12 8.47
N LEU A 120 -11.00 2.18 9.72
CA LEU A 120 -12.13 1.38 10.21
C LEU A 120 -13.44 1.74 9.49
N GLY A 121 -13.59 2.98 9.04
CA GLY A 121 -14.77 3.44 8.31
C GLY A 121 -14.88 2.95 6.86
N ILE A 122 -13.88 2.23 6.33
CA ILE A 122 -13.90 1.72 4.96
C ILE A 122 -14.98 0.64 4.83
N GLN A 123 -15.96 0.88 3.95
CA GLN A 123 -16.96 -0.12 3.57
C GLN A 123 -16.44 -0.96 2.40
N GLY A 124 -16.19 -2.25 2.66
CA GLY A 124 -15.61 -3.17 1.68
C GLY A 124 -14.08 -3.25 1.77
N SER A 125 -13.43 -3.69 0.69
CA SER A 125 -11.96 -3.76 0.65
C SER A 125 -11.34 -2.39 0.43
N GLY A 126 -10.27 -2.03 1.13
CA GLY A 126 -9.59 -0.75 0.91
C GLY A 126 -8.29 -0.59 1.67
N TRP A 127 -7.71 0.61 1.58
CA TRP A 127 -6.46 1.01 2.20
C TRP A 127 -6.60 2.37 2.89
N GLY A 128 -5.88 2.56 4.00
CA GLY A 128 -5.57 3.89 4.52
C GLY A 128 -4.15 4.28 4.17
N TRP A 129 -3.97 5.53 3.77
CA TRP A 129 -2.65 6.12 3.54
C TRP A 129 -2.54 7.46 4.26
N VAL A 130 -1.39 7.71 4.88
CA VAL A 130 -1.00 9.07 5.24
C VAL A 130 -0.22 9.62 4.06
N VAL A 131 -0.74 10.67 3.43
CA VAL A 131 -0.16 11.23 2.21
C VAL A 131 0.24 12.69 2.41
N ARG A 132 1.25 13.10 1.64
CA ARG A 132 1.55 14.51 1.40
C ARG A 132 1.06 14.88 -0.01
N PRO A 133 -0.05 15.61 -0.15
CA PRO A 133 -0.77 15.78 -1.42
C PRO A 133 0.00 16.61 -2.46
N HIS A 134 0.93 17.49 -2.06
CA HIS A 134 1.80 18.21 -3.00
C HIS A 134 3.08 18.71 -2.32
N PRO A 135 4.22 18.82 -3.01
CA PRO A 135 5.44 19.36 -2.40
C PRO A 135 5.30 20.78 -1.85
N CYS A 136 4.46 21.61 -2.49
CA CYS A 136 4.17 22.98 -2.03
C CYS A 136 3.12 23.05 -0.91
N PHE A 137 2.33 21.99 -0.72
CA PHE A 137 1.37 21.90 0.39
C PHE A 137 1.99 21.06 1.49
N HIS A 138 2.46 21.72 2.54
CA HIS A 138 3.27 21.09 3.57
C HIS A 138 2.49 20.09 4.44
N SER A 139 1.15 20.09 4.40
CA SER A 139 0.30 19.35 5.33
C SER A 139 0.02 17.90 4.92
N LEU A 140 0.18 16.98 5.87
CA LEU A 140 -0.18 15.58 5.80
C LEU A 140 -1.69 15.39 5.94
N ARG A 141 -2.25 14.39 5.24
CA ARG A 141 -3.65 14.01 5.37
C ARG A 141 -3.83 12.50 5.36
N PRO A 142 -4.69 11.93 6.23
CA PRO A 142 -5.20 10.57 6.06
C PRO A 142 -6.13 10.53 4.84
N VAL A 143 -5.92 9.55 3.96
CA VAL A 143 -6.77 9.31 2.78
C VAL A 143 -7.13 7.83 2.74
N CYS A 144 -8.40 7.55 2.53
CA CYS A 144 -8.90 6.20 2.32
C CYS A 144 -9.07 5.92 0.83
N LEU A 145 -8.53 4.80 0.37
CA LEU A 145 -8.74 4.29 -0.98
C LEU A 145 -9.62 3.05 -0.89
N SER A 146 -10.87 3.15 -1.35
CA SER A 146 -11.74 1.99 -1.48
C SER A 146 -11.46 1.24 -2.79
N ARG A 147 -11.47 -0.09 -2.73
CA ARG A 147 -11.64 -0.95 -3.89
C ARG A 147 -13.14 -1.11 -4.13
N THR A 148 -13.71 -0.29 -5.01
CA THR A 148 -14.98 -0.65 -5.63
C THR A 148 -14.71 -1.83 -6.56
N ILE A 149 -15.03 -3.05 -6.11
CA ILE A 149 -15.28 -4.17 -7.01
C ILE A 149 -16.63 -3.84 -7.65
N PRO A 150 -16.71 -3.62 -8.98
CA PRO A 150 -18.01 -3.61 -9.63
C PRO A 150 -18.64 -4.97 -9.34
N ARG A 151 -19.80 -4.98 -8.67
CA ARG A 151 -20.62 -6.19 -8.60
C ARG A 151 -21.08 -6.57 -10.00
#